data_AF-A0A7V9DL98-F1
#
_entry.id   AF-A0A7V9DL98-F1
#
_cell.length_a   1.000
_cell.length_b   1.000
_cell.length_c   1.000
_cell.angle_alpha   90.00
_cell.angle_beta   90.00
_cell.angle_gamma   90.00
#
_symmetry.space_group_name_H-M   'P 1'
#
loop_
_entity.id
_entity.type
_entity.pdbx_description
1 polymer ?
#
loop_
_entity_poly.entity_id
_entity_poly.type
_entity_poly.pdbx_seq_one_letter_code
_entity_poly.pdbx_strand_id
1 'polypeptide(L)'
;MVTDSKDWTWVLQRPCPECGFEAEEVAPAELPELVRRNAGSWRHVLAGSDVAARPSADVWSPLEYACHVRDVFRIFDGRLAQMLAEDDPLFLNWDQDETAVVERYDEQDPATVATELTEAAERIAASFAAVGAE
;
A
#
# COMPACT_ATOMS: atom_id res chain seq x y z
N MET A 1 -9.73 14.07 -16.39
CA MET A 1 -8.83 13.46 -15.39
C MET A 1 -7.64 14.37 -15.25
N VAL A 2 -7.38 14.87 -14.04
CA VAL A 2 -6.12 15.58 -13.76
C VAL A 2 -5.10 14.48 -13.56
N THR A 3 -4.10 14.42 -14.43
CA THR A 3 -2.96 13.50 -14.27
C THR A 3 -2.19 13.91 -13.03
N ASP A 4 -1.94 12.97 -12.12
CA ASP A 4 -1.06 13.22 -10.98
C ASP A 4 0.33 13.64 -11.50
N SER A 5 0.71 14.89 -11.21
CA SER A 5 1.99 15.46 -11.63
C SER A 5 3.09 15.22 -10.58
N LYS A 6 2.79 14.50 -9.49
CA LYS A 6 3.76 14.19 -8.46
C LYS A 6 4.71 13.13 -9.00
N ASP A 7 6.00 13.47 -8.99
CA ASP A 7 7.05 12.48 -9.21
C ASP A 7 7.19 11.60 -7.96
N TRP A 8 6.35 10.58 -7.81
CA TRP A 8 6.42 9.65 -6.68
C TRP A 8 7.73 8.86 -6.65
N THR A 9 8.52 8.86 -7.73
CA THR A 9 9.80 8.12 -7.80
C THR A 9 10.94 8.82 -7.04
N TRP A 10 10.75 10.07 -6.57
CA TRP A 10 11.75 10.75 -5.75
C TRP A 10 12.16 9.94 -4.51
N VAL A 11 11.26 9.09 -4.00
CA VAL A 11 11.49 8.21 -2.83
C VAL A 11 12.65 7.22 -3.04
N LEU A 12 13.01 6.96 -4.30
CA LEU A 12 14.14 6.11 -4.68
C LEU A 12 15.48 6.84 -4.66
N GLN A 13 15.49 8.17 -4.50
CA GLN A 13 16.68 9.01 -4.68
C GLN A 13 17.07 9.77 -3.42
N ARG A 14 16.19 9.85 -2.42
CA ARG A 14 16.43 10.60 -1.17
C ARG A 14 15.52 10.13 -0.03
N PRO A 15 15.93 10.33 1.24
CA PRO A 15 15.08 10.09 2.39
C PRO A 15 13.80 10.94 2.38
N CYS A 16 12.74 10.41 2.98
CA CYS A 16 11.53 11.17 3.23
C CYS A 16 11.79 12.32 4.21
N PRO A 17 11.50 13.59 3.87
CA PRO A 17 11.78 14.73 4.74
C PRO A 17 10.90 14.78 5.99
N GLU A 18 9.78 14.05 6.01
CA GLU A 18 8.82 14.05 7.12
C GLU A 18 9.15 12.98 8.17
N CYS A 19 9.46 11.76 7.72
CA CYS A 19 9.69 10.61 8.62
C CYS A 19 11.10 10.03 8.56
N GLY A 20 11.95 10.48 7.64
CA GLY A 20 13.32 10.00 7.47
C GLY A 20 13.44 8.64 6.79
N PHE A 21 12.35 8.03 6.31
CA PHE A 21 12.41 6.74 5.62
C PHE A 21 13.27 6.81 4.35
N GLU A 22 14.25 5.92 4.22
CA GLU A 22 15.15 5.81 3.09
C GLU A 22 14.98 4.45 2.41
N ALA A 23 14.39 4.45 1.21
CA ALA A 23 14.04 3.21 0.51
C ALA A 23 15.28 2.44 0.01
N GLU A 24 16.38 3.15 -0.30
CA GLU A 24 17.61 2.55 -0.79
C GLU A 24 18.34 1.72 0.28
N GLU A 25 18.16 2.03 1.56
CA GLU A 25 18.76 1.28 2.67
C GLU A 25 18.03 -0.04 2.98
N VAL A 26 16.85 -0.27 2.39
CA VAL A 26 16.04 -1.47 2.65
C VAL A 26 16.55 -2.64 1.81
N ALA A 27 17.13 -3.64 2.45
CA ALA A 27 17.50 -4.87 1.75
C ALA A 27 16.23 -5.66 1.36
N PRO A 28 16.22 -6.35 0.20
CA PRO A 28 15.08 -7.16 -0.23
C PRO A 28 14.63 -8.20 0.82
N ALA A 29 15.58 -8.78 1.55
CA ALA A 29 15.30 -9.74 2.62
C ALA A 29 14.55 -9.13 3.82
N GLU A 30 14.56 -7.81 3.98
CA GLU A 30 13.85 -7.11 5.06
C GLU A 30 12.39 -6.78 4.68
N LEU A 31 12.07 -6.73 3.39
CA LEU A 31 10.74 -6.35 2.89
C LEU A 31 9.59 -7.15 3.53
N PRO A 32 9.66 -8.49 3.70
CA PRO A 32 8.57 -9.23 4.31
C PRO A 32 8.22 -8.73 5.72
N GLU A 33 9.23 -8.45 6.54
CA GLU A 33 9.00 -7.97 7.91
C GLU A 33 8.52 -6.52 7.94
N LEU A 34 9.06 -5.68 7.05
CA LEU A 34 8.61 -4.29 6.91
C LEU A 34 7.11 -4.21 6.54
N VAL A 35 6.65 -5.04 5.61
CA VAL A 35 5.24 -5.12 5.21
C VAL A 35 4.36 -5.55 6.38
N ARG A 36 4.75 -6.60 7.12
CA ARG A 36 4.00 -7.07 8.30
C ARG A 36 3.90 -6.00 9.39
N ARG A 37 5.01 -5.31 9.66
CA ARG A 37 5.05 -4.20 10.63
C ARG A 37 4.17 -3.03 10.20
N ASN A 38 4.16 -2.69 8.91
CA ASN A 38 3.26 -1.69 8.36
C ASN A 38 1.79 -2.06 8.58
N ALA A 39 1.40 -3.29 8.23
CA ALA A 39 0.04 -3.79 8.43
C ALA A 39 -0.37 -3.80 9.91
N GLY A 40 0.54 -4.19 10.81
CA GLY A 40 0.32 -4.15 12.25
C GLY A 40 0.02 -2.73 12.77
N SER A 41 0.63 -1.71 12.16
CA SER A 41 0.40 -0.30 12.52
C SER A 41 -1.02 0.16 12.15
N TRP A 42 -1.53 -0.26 10.99
CA TRP A 42 -2.89 0.08 10.55
C TRP A 42 -3.98 -0.49 11.46
N ARG A 43 -3.77 -1.67 12.04
CA ARG A 43 -4.72 -2.24 13.02
C ARG A 43 -4.92 -1.33 14.23
N HIS A 44 -3.86 -0.65 14.68
CA HIS A 44 -3.96 0.30 15.78
C HIS A 44 -4.71 1.56 15.36
N VAL A 45 -4.41 2.10 14.17
CA VAL A 45 -5.08 3.27 13.61
C VAL A 45 -6.58 3.04 13.44
N LEU A 46 -6.97 1.91 12.84
CA LEU A 46 -8.37 1.57 12.56
C LEU A 46 -9.19 1.22 13.81
N ALA A 47 -8.54 1.00 14.96
CA ALA A 47 -9.20 0.85 16.25
C ALA A 47 -9.52 2.20 16.93
N GLY A 48 -9.07 3.32 16.35
CA GLY A 48 -9.36 4.67 16.83
C GLY A 48 -10.81 5.10 16.58
N SER A 49 -11.20 6.21 17.19
CA SER A 49 -12.46 6.90 16.87
C SER A 49 -12.31 7.75 15.62
N ASP A 50 -13.42 8.00 14.91
CA ASP A 50 -13.50 8.93 13.78
C ASP A 50 -12.55 8.62 12.60
N VAL A 51 -12.18 7.35 12.41
CA VAL A 51 -11.26 6.91 11.34
C VAL A 51 -11.79 7.17 9.92
N ALA A 52 -13.11 7.35 9.76
CA ALA A 52 -13.73 7.73 8.49
C ALA A 52 -13.79 9.26 8.27
N ALA A 53 -13.43 10.07 9.27
CA ALA A 53 -13.47 11.51 9.14
C ALA A 53 -12.23 12.02 8.39
N ARG A 54 -12.48 12.74 7.29
CA ARG A 54 -11.42 13.45 6.57
C ARG A 54 -11.00 14.71 7.35
N PRO A 55 -9.70 14.95 7.57
CA PRO A 55 -9.22 16.15 8.26
C PRO A 55 -9.39 17.43 7.42
N SER A 56 -9.37 17.31 6.09
CA SER A 56 -9.73 18.37 5.13
C SER A 56 -10.28 17.75 3.84
N ALA A 57 -10.87 18.55 2.95
CA ALA A 57 -11.52 18.04 1.75
C ALA A 57 -10.55 17.29 0.79
N ASP A 58 -9.28 17.72 0.80
CA ASP A 58 -8.18 17.25 -0.04
C ASP A 58 -7.29 16.18 0.61
N VAL A 59 -7.60 15.77 1.84
CA VAL A 59 -6.85 14.74 2.56
C VAL A 59 -7.79 13.60 2.91
N TRP A 60 -7.41 12.38 2.52
CA TRP A 60 -8.15 11.17 2.85
C TRP A 60 -8.22 10.93 4.36
N SER A 61 -9.29 10.29 4.78
CA SER A 61 -9.44 9.81 6.15
C SER A 61 -8.49 8.64 6.43
N PRO A 62 -8.19 8.33 7.70
CA PRO A 62 -7.43 7.14 8.05
C PRO A 62 -7.99 5.83 7.45
N LEU A 63 -9.31 5.68 7.37
CA LEU A 63 -9.98 4.54 6.76
C LEU A 63 -9.66 4.43 5.26
N GLU A 64 -9.75 5.54 4.53
CA GLU A 64 -9.47 5.58 3.10
C GLU A 64 -8.00 5.27 2.80
N TYR A 65 -7.07 5.80 3.60
CA TYR A 65 -5.66 5.42 3.49
C TYR A 65 -5.42 3.94 3.78
N ALA A 66 -6.12 3.33 4.73
CA ALA A 66 -6.00 1.90 5.00
C ALA A 66 -6.52 1.05 3.82
N CYS A 67 -7.66 1.42 3.24
CA CYS A 67 -8.17 0.80 2.01
C CYS A 67 -7.14 0.88 0.88
N HIS A 68 -6.54 2.05 0.70
CA HIS A 68 -5.48 2.25 -0.31
C HIS A 68 -4.28 1.33 -0.06
N VAL A 69 -3.76 1.25 1.17
CA VAL A 69 -2.61 0.38 1.48
C VAL A 69 -2.93 -1.09 1.28
N ARG A 70 -4.13 -1.54 1.67
CA ARG A 70 -4.62 -2.90 1.37
C ARG A 70 -4.57 -3.19 -0.14
N ASP A 71 -5.05 -2.26 -0.95
CA ASP A 71 -5.14 -2.47 -2.40
C ASP A 71 -3.78 -2.34 -3.08
N VAL A 72 -2.87 -1.50 -2.57
CA VAL A 72 -1.44 -1.51 -2.96
C VAL A 72 -0.82 -2.89 -2.74
N PHE A 73 -1.03 -3.52 -1.58
CA PHE A 73 -0.50 -4.88 -1.34
C PHE A 73 -1.08 -5.90 -2.33
N ARG A 74 -2.38 -5.85 -2.64
CA ARG A 74 -3.01 -6.74 -3.63
C ARG A 74 -2.45 -6.52 -5.03
N ILE A 75 -2.31 -5.27 -5.45
CA ILE A 75 -1.83 -4.91 -6.79
C ILE A 75 -0.37 -5.34 -6.97
N PHE A 76 0.48 -5.09 -5.99
CA PHE A 76 1.90 -5.44 -6.10
C PHE A 76 2.17 -6.94 -5.97
N ASP A 77 1.35 -7.68 -5.22
CA ASP A 77 1.37 -9.16 -5.25
C ASP A 77 1.05 -9.68 -6.66
N GLY A 78 0.01 -9.14 -7.30
CA GLY A 78 -0.33 -9.47 -8.69
C GLY A 78 0.77 -9.11 -9.69
N ARG A 79 1.37 -7.93 -9.56
CA ARG A 79 2.49 -7.51 -10.43
C ARG A 79 3.72 -8.39 -10.25
N LEU A 80 4.04 -8.78 -9.01
CA LEU A 80 5.13 -9.72 -8.74
C LEU A 80 4.85 -11.07 -9.42
N ALA A 81 3.63 -11.59 -9.32
CA ALA A 81 3.27 -12.84 -9.99
C ALA A 81 3.45 -12.74 -11.52
N GLN A 82 3.12 -11.60 -12.13
CA GLN A 82 3.38 -11.35 -13.56
C GLN A 82 4.88 -11.31 -13.87
N MET A 83 5.70 -10.62 -13.06
CA MET A 83 7.16 -10.59 -13.21
C MET A 83 7.80 -11.98 -13.17
N LEU A 84 7.23 -12.90 -12.40
CA LEU A 84 7.73 -14.27 -12.28
C LEU A 84 7.25 -15.19 -13.41
N ALA A 85 6.12 -14.89 -14.05
CA ALA A 85 5.46 -15.76 -15.01
C ALA A 85 5.66 -15.34 -16.48
N GLU A 86 5.95 -14.06 -16.73
CA GLU A 86 5.96 -13.46 -18.06
C GLU A 86 7.33 -12.83 -18.36
N ASP A 87 7.71 -12.80 -19.64
CA ASP A 87 8.84 -12.03 -20.14
C ASP A 87 8.35 -10.64 -20.57
N ASP A 88 8.96 -9.57 -20.05
CA ASP A 88 8.57 -8.17 -20.24
C ASP A 88 7.08 -7.87 -19.93
N PRO A 89 6.61 -8.09 -18.68
CA PRO A 89 5.21 -7.89 -18.32
C PRO A 89 4.81 -6.42 -18.40
N LEU A 90 3.65 -6.17 -19.00
CA LEU A 90 3.02 -4.85 -19.00
C LEU A 90 2.05 -4.72 -17.83
N PHE A 91 2.28 -3.73 -16.96
CA PHE A 91 1.37 -3.42 -15.87
C PHE A 91 0.32 -2.40 -16.29
N LEU A 92 -0.95 -2.73 -16.05
CA LEU A 92 -2.02 -1.75 -16.18
C LEU A 92 -1.81 -0.60 -15.19
N ASN A 93 -2.07 0.62 -15.66
CA ASN A 93 -2.14 1.78 -14.80
C ASN A 93 -3.29 1.60 -13.80
N TRP A 94 -3.10 2.09 -12.58
CA TRP A 94 -4.11 2.09 -11.55
C TRP A 94 -4.26 3.51 -11.02
N ASP A 95 -5.50 4.03 -11.05
CA ASP A 95 -5.85 5.32 -10.46
C ASP A 95 -6.47 5.07 -9.09
N GLN A 96 -5.71 5.37 -8.05
CA GLN A 96 -6.12 5.19 -6.67
C GLN A 96 -7.27 6.13 -6.27
N ASP A 97 -7.37 7.31 -6.87
CA ASP A 97 -8.40 8.29 -6.54
C ASP A 97 -9.73 7.87 -7.17
N GLU A 98 -9.71 7.40 -8.41
CA GLU A 98 -10.88 6.79 -9.06
C GLU A 98 -11.35 5.56 -8.29
N THR A 99 -10.41 4.69 -7.90
CA THR A 99 -10.73 3.46 -7.14
C THR A 99 -11.37 3.78 -5.80
N ALA A 100 -10.83 4.76 -5.05
CA ALA A 100 -11.39 5.15 -3.77
C ALA A 100 -12.85 5.61 -3.86
N VAL A 101 -13.21 6.31 -4.93
CA VAL A 101 -14.59 6.75 -5.20
C VAL A 101 -15.48 5.59 -5.65
N VAL A 102 -15.03 4.78 -6.60
CA VAL A 102 -15.83 3.67 -7.16
C VAL A 102 -16.10 2.60 -6.11
N GLU A 103 -15.09 2.24 -5.31
CA GLU A 103 -15.17 1.22 -4.26
C GLU A 103 -15.62 1.79 -2.91
N ARG A 104 -16.00 3.09 -2.86
CA ARG A 104 -16.55 3.78 -1.69
C ARG A 104 -15.74 3.55 -0.43
N TYR A 105 -14.44 3.86 -0.50
CA TYR A 105 -13.51 3.64 0.61
C TYR A 105 -13.97 4.27 1.93
N ASP A 106 -14.64 5.42 1.85
CA ASP A 106 -15.20 6.18 2.97
C ASP A 106 -16.34 5.44 3.70
N GLU A 107 -16.95 4.44 3.07
CA GLU A 107 -18.08 3.68 3.60
C GLU A 107 -17.73 2.24 3.98
N GLN A 108 -16.48 1.81 3.81
CA GLN A 108 -16.08 0.46 4.16
C GLN A 108 -16.02 0.28 5.67
N ASP A 109 -16.27 -0.95 6.14
CA ASP A 109 -16.22 -1.27 7.57
C ASP A 109 -14.74 -1.34 8.04
N PRO A 110 -14.31 -0.52 9.03
CA PRO A 110 -12.93 -0.48 9.48
C PRO A 110 -12.37 -1.83 9.97
N ALA A 111 -13.21 -2.65 10.62
CA ALA A 111 -12.79 -3.96 11.11
C ALA A 111 -12.54 -4.95 9.96
N THR A 112 -13.38 -4.90 8.93
CA THR A 112 -13.21 -5.65 7.69
C THR A 112 -11.95 -5.21 6.95
N VAL A 113 -11.76 -3.90 6.77
CA VAL A 113 -10.55 -3.34 6.13
C VAL A 113 -9.28 -3.75 6.88
N ALA A 114 -9.26 -3.69 8.21
CA ALA A 114 -8.12 -4.11 9.01
C ALA A 114 -7.76 -5.59 8.80
N THR A 115 -8.78 -6.46 8.71
CA THR A 115 -8.61 -7.89 8.46
C THR A 115 -8.04 -8.12 7.07
N GLU A 116 -8.68 -7.56 6.04
CA GLU A 116 -8.25 -7.73 4.66
C GLU A 116 -6.87 -7.14 4.37
N LEU A 117 -6.53 -6.01 4.98
CA LEU A 117 -5.20 -5.40 4.88
C LEU A 117 -4.14 -6.34 5.45
N THR A 118 -4.40 -6.91 6.64
CA THR A 118 -3.49 -7.87 7.27
C THR A 118 -3.30 -9.10 6.37
N GLU A 119 -4.37 -9.64 5.80
CA GLU A 119 -4.29 -10.78 4.89
C GLU A 119 -3.53 -10.45 3.60
N ALA A 120 -3.76 -9.27 3.02
CA ALA A 120 -3.04 -8.81 1.83
C ALA A 120 -1.56 -8.63 2.10
N ALA A 121 -1.22 -8.05 3.26
CA ALA A 121 0.15 -7.88 3.71
C ALA A 121 0.88 -9.21 3.92
N GLU A 122 0.22 -10.20 4.54
CA GLU A 122 0.82 -11.53 4.72
C GLU A 122 1.04 -12.24 3.38
N ARG A 123 0.10 -12.12 2.43
CA ARG A 123 0.28 -12.70 1.09
C ARG A 123 1.50 -12.12 0.39
N ILE A 124 1.57 -10.80 0.23
CA ILE A 124 2.69 -10.18 -0.49
C ILE A 124 4.03 -10.36 0.25
N ALA A 125 4.03 -10.35 1.59
CA ALA A 125 5.23 -10.62 2.38
C ALA A 125 5.74 -12.06 2.17
N ALA A 126 4.84 -13.04 2.06
CA ALA A 126 5.20 -14.41 1.73
C ALA A 126 5.73 -14.53 0.29
N SER A 127 5.08 -13.85 -0.67
CA SER A 127 5.54 -13.80 -2.06
C SER A 127 6.94 -13.20 -2.18
N PHE A 128 7.22 -12.08 -1.50
CA PHE A 128 8.58 -11.50 -1.46
C PHE A 128 9.60 -12.43 -0.81
N ALA A 129 9.26 -13.11 0.29
CA ALA A 129 10.17 -14.05 0.94
C ALA A 129 10.51 -15.27 0.07
N ALA A 130 9.63 -15.63 -0.88
CA ALA A 130 9.84 -16.74 -1.79
C ALA A 130 10.74 -16.38 -2.99
N VAL A 131 10.88 -15.08 -3.30
CA VAL A 131 11.87 -14.59 -4.27
C VAL A 131 13.23 -14.64 -3.58
N GLY A 132 13.98 -15.72 -3.82
CA GLY A 132 15.29 -15.93 -3.20
C GLY A 132 16.27 -14.80 -3.50
N ALA A 133 17.21 -14.56 -2.58
CA ALA A 133 18.40 -13.79 -2.88
C ALA A 133 19.38 -14.70 -3.63
N GLU A 134 19.66 -14.41 -4.90
CA GLU A 134 20.88 -14.93 -5.55
C GLU A 134 22.13 -14.23 -5.02
#